data_AF-A0A9D1M1I6-F1
#
_entry.id   AF-A0A9D1M1I6-F1
#
_cell.length_a   1.000
_cell.length_b   1.000
_cell.length_c   1.000
_cell.angle_alpha   90.00
_cell.angle_beta   90.00
_cell.angle_gamma   90.00
#
_symmetry.space_group_name_H-M   'P 1'
#
loop_
_entity.id
_entity.type
_entity.pdbx_description
1 polymer ?
#
loop_
_entity_poly.entity_id
_entity_poly.type
_entity_poly.pdbx_seq_one_letter_code
_entity_poly.pdbx_strand_id
1 'polypeptide(L)'
;WVICYASDRLKSDKEIILNGVKVNGQVLYYADTALRDDREVVLEAVKNKGLILKYASKRLRADKEIAVEAIKQDKRAFSFIVPELKQEEEIKKLME
;
A
#
# COMPACT_ATOMS: atom_id res chain seq x y z
N TRP A 1 -1.26 17.69 6.88
CA TRP A 1 -2.04 16.72 6.07
C TRP A 1 -3.53 17.00 6.26
N VAL A 2 -4.26 17.33 5.19
CA VAL A 2 -5.68 17.76 5.27
C VAL A 2 -6.67 16.74 4.67
N ILE A 3 -6.18 15.68 4.01
CA ILE A 3 -7.02 14.69 3.31
C ILE A 3 -8.02 13.98 4.24
N CYS A 4 -7.72 13.89 5.54
CA CYS A 4 -8.65 13.34 6.53
C CYS A 4 -9.96 14.13 6.61
N TYR A 5 -9.92 15.44 6.38
CA TYR A 5 -11.07 16.36 6.37
C TYR A 5 -11.74 16.47 4.99
N ALA A 6 -11.17 15.86 3.95
CA ALA A 6 -11.73 15.93 2.62
C ALA A 6 -13.06 15.17 2.53
N SER A 7 -13.96 15.66 1.67
CA SER A 7 -15.22 14.98 1.35
C SER A 7 -14.96 13.58 0.76
N ASP A 8 -15.93 12.69 0.89
CA ASP A 8 -15.82 11.33 0.33
C ASP A 8 -15.58 11.34 -1.17
N ARG A 9 -16.17 12.32 -1.89
CA ARG A 9 -15.90 12.55 -3.32
C ARG A 9 -14.41 12.74 -3.61
N LEU A 10 -13.71 13.53 -2.80
CA LEU A 10 -12.27 13.79 -2.97
C LEU A 10 -11.42 12.63 -2.49
N LYS A 11 -11.88 11.86 -1.50
CA LYS A 11 -11.22 10.62 -1.05
C LYS A 11 -11.36 9.47 -2.05
N SER A 12 -12.31 9.58 -2.97
CA SER A 12 -12.56 8.64 -4.08
C SER A 12 -11.97 9.14 -5.41
N ASP A 13 -11.36 10.33 -5.41
CA ASP A 13 -10.72 10.89 -6.59
C ASP A 13 -9.31 10.30 -6.76
N LYS A 14 -9.14 9.48 -7.81
CA LYS A 14 -7.88 8.78 -8.06
C LYS A 14 -6.71 9.74 -8.22
N GLU A 15 -6.87 10.86 -8.91
CA GLU A 15 -5.77 11.79 -9.19
C GLU A 15 -5.30 12.46 -7.89
N ILE A 16 -6.23 12.93 -7.07
CA ILE A 16 -5.93 13.54 -5.78
C ILE A 16 -5.22 12.53 -4.87
N ILE A 17 -5.74 11.31 -4.78
CA ILE A 17 -5.16 10.26 -3.94
C ILE A 17 -3.79 9.84 -4.47
N LEU A 18 -3.63 9.64 -5.78
CA LEU A 18 -2.36 9.25 -6.40
C LEU A 18 -1.27 10.30 -6.17
N ASN A 19 -1.59 11.58 -6.35
CA ASN A 19 -0.65 12.67 -6.04
C ASN A 19 -0.34 12.73 -4.53
N GLY A 20 -1.34 12.48 -3.69
CA GLY A 20 -1.17 12.43 -2.25
C GLY A 20 -0.24 11.31 -1.77
N VAL A 21 -0.42 10.07 -2.25
CA VAL A 21 0.38 8.92 -1.83
C VAL A 21 1.84 9.04 -2.24
N LYS A 22 2.13 9.71 -3.37
CA LYS A 22 3.51 10.02 -3.80
C LYS A 22 4.24 10.92 -2.79
N VAL A 23 3.53 11.86 -2.15
CA VAL A 23 4.10 12.73 -1.11
C VAL A 23 4.15 12.01 0.24
N ASN A 24 3.08 11.30 0.63
CA ASN A 24 3.05 10.49 1.83
C ASN A 24 2.12 9.29 1.66
N GLY A 25 2.68 8.08 1.75
CA GLY A 25 1.92 6.85 1.61
C GLY A 25 0.73 6.75 2.58
N GLN A 26 0.78 7.44 3.73
CA GLN A 26 -0.33 7.50 4.70
C GLN A 26 -1.67 7.94 4.10
N VAL A 27 -1.69 8.63 2.96
CA VAL A 27 -2.91 9.01 2.23
C VAL A 27 -3.78 7.81 1.89
N LEU A 28 -3.20 6.65 1.60
CA LEU A 28 -3.94 5.43 1.29
C LEU A 28 -4.94 5.04 2.39
N TYR A 29 -4.62 5.35 3.65
CA TYR A 29 -5.53 5.11 4.78
C TYR A 29 -6.86 5.87 4.68
N TYR A 30 -6.87 7.02 4.00
CA TYR A 30 -8.05 7.87 3.85
C TYR A 30 -8.75 7.70 2.51
N ALA A 31 -8.08 7.07 1.53
CA ALA A 31 -8.70 6.72 0.26
C ALA A 31 -9.91 5.80 0.47
N ASP A 32 -10.86 5.84 -0.46
CA ASP A 32 -11.99 4.92 -0.46
C ASP A 32 -11.54 3.45 -0.66
N THR A 33 -12.49 2.52 -0.55
CA THR A 33 -12.17 1.09 -0.70
C THR A 33 -11.76 0.71 -2.12
N ALA A 34 -12.26 1.42 -3.14
CA ALA A 34 -11.93 1.15 -4.54
C ALA A 34 -10.47 1.50 -4.84
N LEU A 35 -10.00 2.65 -4.36
CA LEU A 35 -8.62 3.10 -4.51
C LEU A 35 -7.63 2.34 -3.61
N ARG A 36 -8.08 1.77 -2.49
CA ARG A 36 -7.30 0.78 -1.73
C ARG A 36 -7.18 -0.57 -2.45
N ASP A 37 -7.97 -0.80 -3.49
CA ASP A 37 -7.83 -1.93 -4.42
C ASP A 37 -7.29 -1.49 -5.80
N ASP A 38 -6.91 -0.23 -5.97
CA ASP A 38 -6.21 0.22 -7.17
C ASP A 38 -4.71 -0.08 -7.06
N ARG A 39 -4.21 -0.88 -7.99
CA ARG A 39 -2.84 -1.39 -7.97
C ARG A 39 -1.80 -0.27 -8.01
N GLU A 40 -2.01 0.73 -8.85
CA GLU A 40 -1.09 1.85 -9.05
C GLU A 40 -1.02 2.71 -7.79
N VAL A 41 -2.18 3.05 -7.23
CA VAL A 41 -2.27 3.83 -5.98
C VAL A 41 -1.57 3.12 -4.83
N VAL A 42 -1.82 1.82 -4.65
CA VAL A 42 -1.18 1.04 -3.58
C VAL A 42 0.33 0.92 -3.80
N LEU A 43 0.78 0.65 -5.02
CA LEU A 43 2.20 0.52 -5.33
C LEU A 43 2.96 1.81 -5.01
N GLU A 44 2.44 2.97 -5.42
CA GLU A 44 3.06 4.27 -5.11
C GLU A 44 3.01 4.57 -3.61
N ALA A 45 1.94 4.19 -2.92
CA ALA A 45 1.83 4.36 -1.47
C ALA A 45 2.87 3.54 -0.70
N VAL A 46 3.11 2.28 -1.09
CA VAL A 46 4.07 1.41 -0.37
C VAL A 46 5.52 1.76 -0.66
N LYS A 47 5.85 2.23 -1.87
CA LYS A 47 7.17 2.81 -2.20
C LYS A 47 7.53 3.95 -1.25
N ASN A 48 6.55 4.80 -0.92
CA ASN A 48 6.75 5.89 0.04
C ASN A 48 6.74 5.38 1.50
N LYS A 49 5.80 4.51 1.87
CA LYS A 49 5.62 4.01 3.24
C LYS A 49 5.15 2.54 3.28
N GLY A 50 6.08 1.59 3.33
CA GLY A 50 5.81 0.15 3.24
C GLY A 50 4.72 -0.38 4.20
N LEU A 51 4.72 0.09 5.46
CA LEU A 51 3.71 -0.30 6.45
C LEU A 51 2.25 0.02 6.07
N ILE A 52 2.03 0.90 5.09
CA ILE A 52 0.68 1.25 4.65
C ILE A 52 -0.02 0.11 3.90
N LEU A 53 0.74 -0.90 3.46
CA LEU A 53 0.23 -2.11 2.81
C LEU A 53 -0.93 -2.75 3.58
N LYS A 54 -0.97 -2.63 4.91
CA LYS A 54 -2.05 -3.14 5.76
C LYS A 54 -3.45 -2.63 5.41
N TYR A 55 -3.56 -1.49 4.72
CA TYR A 55 -4.83 -0.91 4.28
C TYR A 55 -5.19 -1.27 2.84
N ALA A 56 -4.27 -1.84 2.07
CA ALA A 56 -4.58 -2.34 0.75
C ALA A 56 -5.56 -3.53 0.82
N SER A 57 -6.28 -3.75 -0.28
CA SER A 57 -7.17 -4.90 -0.42
C SER A 57 -6.42 -6.21 -0.17
N LYS A 58 -7.17 -7.27 0.22
CA LYS A 58 -6.57 -8.61 0.37
C LYS A 58 -5.92 -9.10 -0.93
N ARG A 59 -6.51 -8.76 -2.08
CA ARG A 59 -6.00 -9.09 -3.41
C ARG A 59 -4.63 -8.45 -3.65
N LEU A 60 -4.47 -7.17 -3.33
CA LEU A 60 -3.19 -6.47 -3.52
C LEU A 60 -2.14 -6.84 -2.47
N ARG A 61 -2.54 -7.31 -1.28
CA ARG A 61 -1.60 -7.92 -0.31
C ARG A 61 -1.06 -9.29 -0.74
N ALA A 62 -1.62 -9.85 -1.81
CA ALA A 62 -1.12 -11.03 -2.51
C ALA A 62 -0.35 -10.68 -3.81
N ASP A 63 -0.23 -9.40 -4.16
CA ASP A 63 0.60 -8.99 -5.29
C ASP A 63 2.08 -9.01 -4.86
N LYS A 64 2.86 -9.86 -5.54
CA LYS A 64 4.27 -10.09 -5.19
C LYS A 64 5.12 -8.84 -5.33
N GLU A 65 4.89 -8.02 -6.37
CA GLU A 65 5.67 -6.78 -6.58
C GLU A 65 5.40 -5.77 -5.46
N ILE A 66 4.12 -5.57 -5.13
CA ILE A 66 3.71 -4.68 -4.03
C ILE A 66 4.28 -5.19 -2.70
N ALA A 67 4.23 -6.50 -2.46
CA ALA A 67 4.78 -7.11 -1.25
C ALA A 67 6.29 -6.88 -1.11
N VAL A 68 7.06 -7.14 -2.18
CA VAL A 68 8.51 -6.94 -2.22
C VAL A 68 8.85 -5.48 -1.96
N GLU A 69 8.16 -4.55 -2.63
CA GLU A 69 8.43 -3.12 -2.48
C GLU A 69 8.09 -2.61 -1.08
N ALA A 70 6.95 -3.05 -0.52
CA ALA A 70 6.56 -2.71 0.83
C ALA A 70 7.55 -3.22 1.89
N ILE A 71 8.07 -4.44 1.73
CA ILE A 71 9.03 -5.05 2.66
C ILE A 71 10.40 -4.38 2.57
N LYS A 72 10.86 -4.05 1.35
CA LYS A 72 12.09 -3.26 1.15
C LYS A 72 12.02 -1.91 1.85
N GLN A 73 10.86 -1.26 1.79
CA GLN A 73 10.66 0.03 2.45
C GLN A 73 10.49 -0.09 3.97
N ASP A 74 9.81 -1.13 4.46
CA ASP A 74 9.67 -1.41 5.88
C ASP A 74 9.45 -2.91 6.13
N LYS A 75 10.43 -3.61 6.71
CA LYS A 75 10.37 -5.06 6.98
C LYS A 75 9.12 -5.47 7.78
N ARG A 76 8.52 -4.56 8.57
CA ARG A 76 7.26 -4.85 9.30
C ARG A 76 6.07 -5.10 8.36
N ALA A 77 6.15 -4.65 7.11
CA ALA A 77 5.15 -4.93 6.07
C ALA A 77 4.95 -6.44 5.82
N PHE A 78 5.97 -7.26 6.10
CA PHE A 78 5.90 -8.73 6.03
C PHE A 78 4.74 -9.32 6.84
N SER A 79 4.30 -8.65 7.92
CA SER A 79 3.16 -9.14 8.72
C SER A 79 1.83 -9.07 7.96
N PHE A 80 1.72 -8.22 6.94
CA PHE A 80 0.46 -7.91 6.26
C PHE A 80 0.27 -8.65 4.92
N ILE A 81 1.34 -9.19 4.34
CA ILE A 81 1.26 -10.03 3.14
C ILE A 81 0.58 -11.37 3.45
N VAL A 82 0.02 -11.98 2.41
CA VAL A 82 -0.66 -13.27 2.55
C VAL A 82 0.33 -14.41 2.89
N PRO A 83 -0.11 -15.46 3.61
CA PRO A 83 0.77 -16.56 4.04
C PRO A 83 1.53 -17.24 2.89
N GLU A 84 0.92 -17.34 1.72
CA GLU A 84 1.49 -17.98 0.52
C GLU A 84 2.77 -17.26 0.09
N LEU A 85 2.75 -15.92 0.07
CA LEU A 85 3.90 -15.09 -0.28
C LEU A 85 5.03 -15.18 0.76
N LYS A 86 4.74 -15.45 2.03
CA LYS A 86 5.78 -15.56 3.08
C LYS A 86 6.74 -16.72 2.84
N GLN A 87 6.34 -17.72 2.05
CA GLN A 87 7.17 -18.87 1.71
C GLN A 87 8.05 -18.64 0.48
N GLU A 88 7.81 -17.58 -0.29
CA GLU A 88 8.59 -17.23 -1.47
C GLU A 88 10.04 -16.95 -1.09
N GLU A 89 10.95 -17.57 -1.84
CA GLU A 89 12.39 -17.48 -1.62
C GLU A 89 12.90 -16.03 -1.67
N GLU A 90 12.37 -15.24 -2.60
CA GLU A 90 12.70 -13.82 -2.72
C GLU A 90 12.30 -13.03 -1.47
N ILE A 91 11.10 -13.30 -0.92
CA ILE A 91 10.61 -12.60 0.27
C ILE A 91 11.39 -13.03 1.52
N LYS A 92 11.77 -14.30 1.63
CA LYS A 92 12.62 -14.79 2.73
C LYS A 92 13.96 -14.07 2.76
N LYS A 93 14.61 -13.91 1.60
CA LYS A 93 15.88 -13.17 1.45
C LYS A 93 15.78 -11.70 1.85
N LEU A 94 14.61 -11.08 1.76
CA LEU A 94 14.42 -9.70 2.24
C LEU A 94 14.36 -9.59 3.77
N MET A 95 14.08 -10.70 4.47
CA MET A 95 13.96 -10.73 5.93
C MET A 95 15.27 -11.08 6.64
N GLU A 96 16.20 -11.73 5.95
CA GLU A 96 17.61 -11.87 6.34
C GLU A 96 18.29 -10.50 6.52
#